data_AF-A0A8J9V8Z7-F1
#
_entry.id   AF-A0A8J9V8Z7-F1
#
_cell.length_a   1.000
_cell.length_b   1.000
_cell.length_c   1.000
_cell.angle_alpha   90.00
_cell.angle_beta   90.00
_cell.angle_gamma   90.00
#
_symmetry.space_group_name_H-M   'P 1'
#
loop_
_entity.id
_entity.type
_entity.pdbx_description
1 polymer ?
#
loop_
_entity_poly.entity_id
_entity_poly.type
_entity_poly.pdbx_seq_one_letter_code
_entity_poly.pdbx_strand_id
1 'polypeptide(L)' 'MLADRTVQYNVAVDSMTNSANYQYGAFPDRVYIIRHGQVAYEGGKGPFKYSLQEARTSLQDNIGQQKN' A
#
# COMPACT_ATOMS: atom_id res chain seq x y z
N MET A 1 -7.47 9.84 -19.36
CA MET A 1 -8.64 10.40 -18.66
C MET A 1 -8.93 9.54 -17.44
N LEU A 2 -8.68 10.05 -16.24
CA LEU A 2 -8.95 9.38 -14.94
C LEU A 2 -10.32 9.79 -14.37
N ALA A 3 -11.29 10.09 -15.23
CA ALA A 3 -12.51 10.79 -14.86
C ALA A 3 -13.76 9.91 -14.76
N ASP A 4 -13.62 8.59 -14.87
CA ASP A 4 -14.77 7.69 -14.69
C ASP A 4 -14.39 6.48 -13.84
N ARG A 5 -14.59 6.63 -12.52
CA ARG A 5 -14.72 5.53 -11.56
C ARG A 5 -15.32 6.08 -10.27
N THR A 6 -16.48 5.54 -9.92
CA THR A 6 -17.31 5.78 -8.73
C THR A 6 -16.64 5.41 -7.39
N VAL A 7 -15.32 5.36 -7.31
CA VAL A 7 -14.59 4.99 -6.08
C VAL A 7 -13.68 6.13 -5.66
N GLN A 8 -14.02 6.80 -4.54
CA GLN A 8 -13.26 7.89 -3.98
C GLN A 8 -12.01 7.35 -3.29
N TYR A 9 -10.87 7.39 -3.97
CA TYR A 9 -9.55 7.14 -3.38
C TYR A 9 -8.74 8.43 -3.33
N ASN A 10 -7.98 8.61 -2.26
CA ASN A 10 -6.98 9.67 -2.18
C ASN A 10 -5.79 9.29 -3.06
N VAL A 11 -5.67 9.94 -4.21
CA VAL A 11 -4.53 9.78 -5.12
C VAL A 11 -3.62 10.99 -4.95
N ALA A 12 -2.35 10.72 -4.69
CA ALA A 12 -1.30 11.73 -4.64
C ALA A 12 -0.17 11.36 -5.61
N VAL A 13 0.61 12.35 -6.02
CA VAL A 13 1.82 12.17 -6.83
C VAL A 13 3.02 12.42 -5.91
N ASP A 14 4.07 11.61 -6.03
CA ASP A 14 5.32 11.84 -5.31
C ASP A 14 5.95 13.17 -5.75
N SER A 15 6.76 13.74 -4.85
CA SER A 15 7.73 14.77 -5.17
C SER A 15 8.62 14.39 -6.36
N MET A 16 9.12 15.39 -7.09
CA MET A 16 10.07 15.17 -8.20
C MET A 16 11.41 14.58 -7.75
N THR A 17 11.71 14.60 -6.45
CA THR A 17 12.88 13.94 -5.85
C THR A 17 12.63 12.47 -5.51
N ASN A 18 11.44 11.92 -5.84
CA ASN A 18 11.03 10.54 -5.56
C ASN A 18 11.12 10.18 -4.07
N SER A 19 10.87 11.14 -3.17
CA SER A 19 11.11 10.96 -1.73
C SER A 19 10.30 9.81 -1.13
N ALA A 20 9.02 9.66 -1.48
CA ALA A 20 8.21 8.55 -1.00
C ALA A 20 8.67 7.22 -1.60
N ASN A 21 8.98 7.19 -2.90
CA ASN A 21 9.52 6.00 -3.54
C ASN A 21 10.84 5.54 -2.90
N TYR A 22 11.75 6.45 -2.54
CA TYR A 22 13.00 6.08 -1.88
C TYR A 22 12.79 5.62 -0.44
N GLN A 23 11.97 6.33 0.35
CA GLN A 23 11.73 5.97 1.75
C GLN A 23 10.99 4.63 1.89
N TYR A 24 10.06 4.34 0.98
CA TYR A 24 9.29 3.10 0.96
C TYR A 24 9.79 2.10 -0.08
N GLY A 25 10.95 2.31 -0.71
CA GLY A 25 11.50 1.48 -1.80
C GLY A 25 10.46 0.99 -2.82
N ALA A 26 9.49 1.83 -3.20
CA ALA A 26 8.25 1.39 -3.83
C ALA A 26 8.41 0.84 -5.26
N PHE A 27 9.57 1.10 -5.89
CA PHE A 27 9.88 0.63 -7.23
C PHE A 27 10.08 -0.91 -7.30
N PRO A 28 9.53 -1.60 -8.31
CA PRO A 28 8.71 -1.06 -9.40
C PRO A 28 7.25 -0.77 -8.99
N ASP A 29 6.60 -1.70 -8.28
CA ASP A 29 5.29 -1.51 -7.65
C ASP A 29 5.30 -2.19 -6.26
N ARG A 30 4.64 -1.57 -5.27
CA ARG A 30 4.56 -2.11 -3.91
C ARG A 30 3.27 -1.73 -3.18
N VAL A 31 2.77 -2.64 -2.35
CA VAL A 31 1.64 -2.42 -1.43
C VAL A 31 2.16 -2.39 0.00
N TYR A 32 1.70 -1.41 0.77
CA TYR A 32 2.00 -1.28 2.19
C TYR A 32 0.71 -1.20 3.00
N ILE A 33 0.73 -1.75 4.22
CA ILE A 33 -0.27 -1.47 5.25
C ILE A 33 0.45 -0.75 6.38
N ILE A 34 -0.02 0.45 6.73
CA ILE A 34 0.53 1.26 7.82
C ILE A 34 -0.48 1.35 8.94
N ARG A 35 -0.06 1.10 10.19
CA ARG A 35 -0.89 1.13 11.39
C ARG A 35 -0.11 1.83 12.51
N HIS A 36 -0.73 2.82 13.16
CA HIS A 36 -0.11 3.59 14.24
C HIS A 36 1.29 4.13 13.88
N GLY A 37 1.48 4.55 12.62
CA GLY A 37 2.77 5.06 12.13
C GLY A 37 3.84 3.98 11.83
N GLN A 38 3.51 2.69 11.96
CA GLN A 38 4.43 1.58 11.68
C GLN A 38 3.96 0.77 10.46
N VAL A 39 4.92 0.18 9.73
CA VAL A 39 4.65 -0.73 8.63
C VAL A 39 4.20 -2.08 9.20
N ALA A 40 2.93 -2.41 9.03
CA ALA A 40 2.34 -3.68 9.45
C ALA A 40 2.45 -4.76 8.36
N TYR A 41 2.61 -4.35 7.11
CA TYR A 41 2.84 -5.25 5.97
C TYR A 41 3.61 -4.52 4.88
N GLU A 42 4.63 -5.19 4.33
CA GLU A 42 5.37 -4.81 3.15
C GLU A 42 5.20 -5.90 2.09
N GLY A 43 4.53 -5.56 0.99
CA GLY A 43 4.37 -6.47 -0.14
C GLY A 43 5.68 -6.72 -0.88
N GLY A 44 5.77 -7.87 -1.53
CA GLY A 44 6.91 -8.18 -2.38
C GLY A 44 7.06 -7.23 -3.58
N LYS A 45 8.28 -7.15 -4.12
CA LYS A 45 8.58 -6.32 -5.30
C LYS A 45 7.77 -6.80 -6.52
N GLY A 46 7.00 -5.89 -7.11
CA GLY A 46 6.31 -6.13 -8.37
C GLY A 46 7.26 -6.37 -9.57
N PRO A 47 6.72 -6.76 -10.73
CA PRO A 47 5.37 -7.30 -10.89
C PRO A 47 5.25 -8.72 -10.31
N PHE A 48 6.36 -9.44 -10.13
CA PHE A 48 6.37 -10.88 -9.86
C PHE A 48 5.84 -11.27 -8.46
N LYS A 49 5.98 -10.39 -7.46
CA LYS A 49 5.54 -10.67 -6.08
C LYS A 49 4.38 -9.77 -5.65
N TYR A 50 3.69 -9.14 -6.59
CA TYR A 50 2.51 -8.34 -6.29
C TYR A 50 1.31 -9.26 -6.00
N SER A 51 0.88 -9.35 -4.74
CA SER A 51 -0.23 -10.20 -4.30
C SER A 51 -1.26 -9.42 -3.49
N LEU A 52 -2.39 -9.10 -4.13
CA LEU A 52 -3.53 -8.51 -3.42
C LEU A 52 -4.18 -9.48 -2.43
N GLN A 53 -4.03 -10.79 -2.66
CA GLN A 53 -4.56 -11.80 -1.74
C GLN A 53 -3.80 -11.78 -0.41
N GLU A 54 -2.48 -11.72 -0.46
CA GLU A 54 -1.63 -11.62 0.73
C GLU A 54 -1.88 -10.32 1.50
N ALA A 55 -2.00 -9.19 0.77
CA ALA A 55 -2.34 -7.90 1.38
C ALA A 55 -3.72 -7.93 2.06
N ARG A 56 -4.73 -8.59 1.46
CA ARG A 56 -6.07 -8.75 2.07
C ARG A 56 -6.03 -9.61 3.33
N THR A 57 -5.32 -10.73 3.31
CA THR A 57 -5.12 -11.57 4.50
C THR A 57 -4.46 -10.74 5.61
N SER A 58 -3.38 -10.03 5.28
CA SER A 58 -2.67 -9.16 6.22
C SER A 58 -3.58 -8.06 6.77
N LEU A 59 -4.43 -7.42 5.94
CA LEU A 59 -5.41 -6.44 6.41
C LEU A 59 -6.40 -7.06 7.40
N GLN A 60 -6.93 -8.25 7.13
CA GLN A 60 -7.89 -8.91 8.00
C GLN A 60 -7.26 -9.26 9.35
N ASP A 61 -6.04 -9.79 9.36
CA ASP A 61 -5.31 -10.14 10.59
C ASP A 61 -4.98 -8.90 11.43
N ASN A 62 -4.62 -7.79 10.78
CA ASN A 62 -4.25 -6.55 11.47
C ASN A 62 -5.47 -5.73 11.93
N ILE A 63 -6.60 -5.79 11.22
CA ILE A 63 -7.85 -5.12 11.62
C ILE A 63 -8.57 -5.94 12.71
N GLY A 64 -8.54 -7.27 12.64
CA GLY A 64 -9.18 -8.17 13.60
C GLY A 64 -8.61 -8.13 15.02
N GLN A 65 -7.41 -7.58 15.21
CA GLN A 65 -6.80 -7.34 16.54
C GLN A 65 -7.38 -6.13 17.28
N GLN A 66 -8.33 -5.39 16.67
CA GLN A 66 -9.11 -4.35 17.37
C GLN A 66 -10.40 -4.92 17.98
N LYS A 67 -10.26 -5.97 18.80
CA LYS A 67 -11.30 -6.37 19.76
C LYS A 67 -10.76 -6.14 21.18
N ASN A 68 -10.75 -4.89 21.60
CA ASN A 68 -10.71 -4.49 23.01
C ASN A 68 -11.87 -3.52 23.24
#